data_AF-A0A1C2BQX8-F1
#
_entry.id   AF-A0A1C2BQX8-F1
#
_cell.length_a   1.000
_cell.length_b   1.000
_cell.length_c   1.000
_cell.angle_alpha   90.00
_cell.angle_beta   90.00
_cell.angle_gamma   90.00
#
_symmetry.space_group_name_H-M   'P 1'
#
loop_
_entity.id
_entity.type
_entity.pdbx_description
1 polymer ?
#
loop_
_entity_poly.entity_id
_entity_poly.type
_entity_poly.pdbx_seq_one_letter_code
_entity_poly.pdbx_strand_id
1 'polypeptide(L)'
;MSKSDYTRVQLIKALERILSHNTERISPEQKLSVRAVEQEAGLGNGSAHYYKDIVAKIHDEANQLRLKSQSQHSTQDAALVAKLRDSLKTEKRLKEKYRIEIINLRKQMSQLAAQHNSMTLQIQNYATKVNELENKIPQITTSIELKQS
;
A
#
# COMPACT_ATOMS: atom_id res chain seq x y z
N MET A 1 -26.12 53.13 24.24
CA MET A 1 -26.08 51.85 23.49
C MET A 1 -27.38 51.11 23.74
N SER A 2 -28.11 50.75 22.68
CA SER A 2 -29.30 49.90 22.84
C SER A 2 -28.88 48.50 23.26
N LYS A 3 -29.73 47.79 24.03
CA LYS A 3 -29.47 46.39 24.43
C LYS A 3 -29.23 45.49 23.21
N SER A 4 -29.87 45.81 22.09
CA SER A 4 -29.71 45.11 20.81
C SER A 4 -28.35 45.34 20.14
N ASP A 5 -27.75 46.51 20.33
CA ASP A 5 -26.43 46.79 19.76
C ASP A 5 -25.33 46.09 20.56
N TYR A 6 -25.53 45.99 21.87
CA TYR A 6 -24.61 45.32 22.78
C TYR A 6 -24.51 43.81 22.47
N THR A 7 -25.65 43.13 22.32
CA THR A 7 -25.72 41.71 21.93
C THR A 7 -25.12 41.48 20.54
N ARG A 8 -25.36 42.38 19.59
CA ARG A 8 -24.78 42.32 18.25
C ARG A 8 -23.25 42.37 18.29
N VAL A 9 -22.68 43.29 19.08
CA VAL A 9 -21.23 43.41 19.25
C VAL A 9 -20.64 42.18 19.94
N GLN A 10 -21.33 41.58 20.91
CA GLN A 10 -20.88 40.35 21.56
C GLN A 10 -20.80 39.16 20.58
N LEU A 11 -21.78 39.00 19.70
CA LEU A 11 -21.78 37.93 18.70
C LEU A 11 -20.65 38.10 17.68
N ILE A 12 -20.36 39.32 17.26
CA ILE A 12 -19.25 39.61 16.33
C ILE A 12 -17.90 39.30 17.00
N LYS A 13 -17.70 39.75 18.24
CA LYS A 13 -16.46 39.44 18.99
C LYS A 13 -16.27 37.95 19.22
N ALA A 14 -17.36 37.23 19.53
CA ALA A 14 -17.31 35.79 19.69
C ALA A 14 -16.92 35.07 18.39
N LEU A 15 -17.45 35.52 17.25
CA LEU A 15 -17.07 35.01 15.93
C LEU A 15 -15.57 35.20 15.67
N GLU A 16 -15.04 36.41 15.90
CA GLU A 16 -13.62 36.72 15.73
C GLU A 16 -12.71 35.88 16.65
N ARG A 17 -13.13 35.62 17.90
CA ARG A 17 -12.41 34.73 18.83
C ARG A 17 -12.36 33.28 18.33
N ILE A 18 -13.44 32.79 17.75
CA ILE A 18 -13.49 31.44 17.17
C ILE A 18 -12.58 31.34 15.95
N LEU A 19 -12.58 32.35 15.07
CA LEU A 19 -11.70 32.37 13.89
C LEU A 19 -10.21 32.46 14.26
N SER A 20 -9.89 33.12 15.38
CA SER A 20 -8.51 33.24 15.88
C SER A 20 -8.08 32.10 16.81
N HIS A 21 -8.92 31.07 17.01
CA HIS A 21 -8.70 29.96 17.95
C HIS A 21 -8.46 30.38 19.41
N ASN A 22 -8.88 31.59 19.79
CA ASN A 22 -8.80 32.11 21.15
C ASN A 22 -10.17 32.06 21.83
N THR A 23 -10.78 30.87 21.88
CA THR A 23 -12.10 30.66 22.48
C THR A 23 -12.00 30.62 24.01
N GLU A 24 -12.94 31.29 24.68
CA GLU A 24 -13.00 31.40 26.13
C GLU A 24 -13.96 30.37 26.75
N ARG A 25 -15.04 30.01 26.05
CA ARG A 25 -16.13 29.17 26.60
C ARG A 25 -16.35 27.87 25.84
N ILE A 26 -15.96 27.81 24.58
CA ILE A 26 -16.03 26.59 23.77
C ILE A 26 -14.64 26.02 23.48
N SER A 27 -14.60 24.78 23.03
CA SER A 27 -13.35 24.16 22.56
C SER A 27 -12.88 24.84 21.26
N PRO A 28 -11.57 25.14 21.12
CA PRO A 28 -11.00 25.74 19.90
C PRO A 28 -11.08 24.81 18.67
N GLU A 29 -11.31 23.51 18.88
CA GLU A 29 -11.49 22.50 17.83
C GLU A 29 -12.95 22.36 17.36
N GLN A 30 -13.89 23.05 18.02
CA GLN A 30 -15.31 22.94 17.72
C GLN A 30 -15.65 23.56 16.35
N LYS A 31 -16.50 22.89 15.58
CA LYS A 31 -16.95 23.38 14.27
C LYS A 31 -17.69 24.71 14.41
N LEU A 32 -17.31 25.69 13.58
CA LEU A 32 -17.98 26.97 13.49
C LEU A 32 -19.47 26.76 13.13
N SER A 33 -20.35 27.22 14.02
CA SER A 33 -21.80 27.15 13.87
C SER A 33 -22.46 28.27 14.67
N VAL A 34 -23.71 28.61 14.34
CA VAL A 34 -24.47 29.64 15.05
C VAL A 34 -24.52 29.36 16.55
N ARG A 35 -24.75 28.10 16.95
CA ARG A 35 -24.74 27.66 18.35
C ARG A 35 -23.38 27.84 19.02
N ALA A 36 -22.29 27.55 18.32
CA ALA A 36 -20.94 27.73 18.86
C ALA A 36 -20.65 29.21 19.15
N VAL A 37 -21.07 30.10 18.24
CA VAL A 37 -20.91 31.56 18.41
C VAL A 37 -21.78 32.08 19.55
N GLU A 38 -23.02 31.60 19.71
CA GLU A 38 -23.90 31.95 20.84
C GLU A 38 -23.31 31.54 22.19
N GLN A 39 -22.79 30.30 22.27
CA GLN A 39 -22.18 29.76 23.48
C GLN A 39 -20.89 30.50 23.86
N GLU A 40 -20.08 30.86 22.86
CA GLU A 40 -18.86 31.64 23.04
C GLU A 40 -19.13 33.09 23.43
N ALA A 41 -20.23 33.68 22.93
CA ALA A 41 -20.68 35.00 23.33
C ALA A 41 -21.32 35.01 24.74
N GLY A 42 -21.66 33.83 25.28
CA GLY A 42 -22.34 33.69 26.57
C GLY A 42 -23.83 34.07 26.52
N LEU A 43 -24.44 34.02 25.34
CA LEU A 43 -25.86 34.28 25.14
C LEU A 43 -26.69 32.99 25.26
N GLY A 44 -27.98 33.13 25.55
CA GLY A 44 -28.92 32.02 25.56
C GLY A 44 -29.19 31.50 24.14
N ASN A 45 -29.47 30.20 24.05
CA ASN A 45 -29.82 29.53 22.79
C ASN A 45 -30.95 30.29 22.08
N GLY A 46 -30.72 30.70 20.83
CA GLY A 46 -31.73 31.42 20.03
C GLY A 46 -31.50 32.92 19.89
N SER A 47 -30.54 33.50 20.62
CA SER A 47 -30.29 34.95 20.62
C SER A 47 -29.71 35.48 19.31
N ALA A 48 -28.98 34.65 18.56
CA ALA A 48 -28.38 35.04 17.29
C ALA A 48 -29.42 35.09 16.15
N HIS A 49 -30.55 34.40 16.27
CA HIS A 49 -31.58 34.35 15.21
C HIS A 49 -32.26 35.70 14.96
N TYR A 50 -32.22 36.62 15.92
CA TYR A 50 -32.69 37.99 15.76
C TYR A 50 -31.77 38.83 14.84
N TYR A 51 -30.54 38.37 14.59
CA TYR A 51 -29.51 39.04 13.78
C TYR A 51 -29.17 38.22 12.54
N LYS A 52 -30.07 38.27 11.54
CA LYS A 52 -29.94 37.49 10.29
C LYS A 52 -28.65 37.76 9.52
N ASP A 53 -28.14 38.99 9.61
CA ASP A 53 -26.87 39.42 9.00
C ASP A 53 -25.66 38.70 9.60
N ILE A 54 -25.65 38.49 10.92
CA ILE A 54 -24.57 37.78 11.60
C ILE A 54 -24.65 36.28 11.29
N VAL A 55 -25.85 35.71 11.31
CA VAL A 55 -26.06 34.30 10.95
C VAL A 55 -25.54 34.01 9.54
N ALA A 56 -25.82 34.89 8.57
CA ALA A 56 -25.29 34.78 7.22
C ALA A 56 -23.75 34.77 7.19
N LYS A 57 -23.11 35.71 7.89
CA LYS A 57 -21.63 35.77 7.99
C LYS A 57 -21.02 34.50 8.57
N ILE A 58 -21.61 33.95 9.64
CA ILE A 58 -21.14 32.70 10.26
C ILE A 58 -21.19 31.54 9.26
N HIS A 59 -22.26 31.45 8.46
CA HIS A 59 -22.38 30.42 7.44
C HIS A 59 -21.39 30.59 6.30
N ASP A 60 -21.18 31.82 5.84
CA ASP A 60 -20.21 32.13 4.78
C ASP A 60 -18.79 31.76 5.22
N GLU A 61 -18.39 32.14 6.43
CA GLU A 61 -17.08 31.81 6.98
C GLU A 61 -16.92 30.30 7.22
N ALA A 62 -17.94 29.62 7.73
CA ALA A 62 -17.93 28.17 7.89
C ALA A 62 -17.77 27.44 6.55
N ASN A 63 -18.38 27.95 5.50
CA ASN A 63 -18.24 27.40 4.15
C ASN A 63 -16.86 27.68 3.55
N GLN A 64 -16.30 28.89 3.75
CA GLN A 64 -14.94 29.20 3.31
C GLN A 64 -13.88 28.32 3.98
N LEU A 65 -14.02 28.06 5.29
CA LEU A 65 -13.13 27.15 6.01
C LEU A 65 -13.21 25.73 5.43
N ARG A 66 -14.43 25.24 5.15
CA ARG A 66 -14.63 23.93 4.51
C ARG A 66 -13.97 23.83 3.13
N LEU A 67 -14.13 24.85 2.29
CA LEU A 67 -13.55 24.88 0.94
C LEU A 67 -12.02 24.90 0.96
N LYS A 68 -11.42 25.64 1.90
CA LYS A 68 -9.96 25.68 2.09
C LYS A 68 -9.40 24.33 2.54
N SER A 69 -10.09 23.60 3.42
CA SER A 69 -9.68 22.26 3.84
C SER A 69 -9.82 21.23 2.72
N GLN A 70 -10.84 21.33 1.87
CA GLN A 70 -11.07 20.39 0.76
C GLN A 70 -10.04 20.49 -0.37
N SER A 71 -9.54 21.70 -0.69
CA SER A 71 -8.55 21.89 -1.74
C SER A 71 -7.15 21.39 -1.35
N GLN A 72 -6.82 21.42 -0.06
CA GLN A 72 -5.54 20.93 0.46
C GLN A 72 -5.51 19.40 0.54
N HIS A 73 -6.60 18.75 0.98
CA HIS A 73 -6.66 17.28 1.05
C HIS A 73 -6.70 16.61 -0.33
N SER A 74 -7.47 17.15 -1.28
CA SER A 74 -7.67 16.53 -2.60
C SER A 74 -6.39 16.42 -3.44
N THR A 75 -5.44 17.35 -3.30
CA THR A 75 -4.18 17.35 -4.04
C THR A 75 -3.14 16.38 -3.46
N GLN A 76 -3.06 16.29 -2.14
CA GLN A 76 -2.18 15.34 -1.45
C GLN A 76 -2.65 13.89 -1.64
N ASP A 77 -3.96 13.66 -1.59
CA ASP A 77 -4.55 12.34 -1.79
C ASP A 77 -4.33 11.83 -3.22
N ALA A 78 -4.47 12.71 -4.23
CA ALA A 78 -4.24 12.35 -5.63
C ALA A 78 -2.78 11.92 -5.90
N ALA A 79 -1.81 12.64 -5.33
CA ALA A 79 -0.39 12.32 -5.47
C ALA A 79 -0.02 11.00 -4.77
N LEU A 80 -0.60 10.73 -3.60
CA LEU A 80 -0.40 9.48 -2.88
C LEU A 80 -1.01 8.29 -3.63
N VAL A 81 -2.22 8.46 -4.17
CA VAL A 81 -2.88 7.45 -5.00
C VAL A 81 -2.08 7.15 -6.27
N ALA A 82 -1.49 8.17 -6.92
CA ALA A 82 -0.63 7.97 -8.09
C ALA A 82 0.61 7.13 -7.74
N LYS A 83 1.31 7.46 -6.64
CA LYS A 83 2.45 6.67 -6.15
C LYS A 83 2.07 5.22 -5.85
N LEU A 84 0.95 5.00 -5.16
CA LEU A 84 0.47 3.66 -4.84
C LEU A 84 0.17 2.83 -6.11
N ARG A 85 -0.40 3.46 -7.14
CA ARG A 85 -0.65 2.80 -8.44
C ARG A 85 0.64 2.40 -9.12
N ASP A 86 1.64 3.27 -9.11
CA ASP A 86 2.95 2.97 -9.69
C ASP A 86 3.65 1.83 -8.95
N SER A 87 3.64 1.84 -7.61
CA SER A 87 4.16 0.73 -6.78
C SER A 87 3.45 -0.59 -7.07
N LEU A 88 2.12 -0.58 -7.21
CA LEU A 88 1.36 -1.78 -7.54
C LEU A 88 1.70 -2.31 -8.94
N LYS A 89 1.92 -1.43 -9.91
CA LYS A 89 2.33 -1.81 -11.27
C LYS A 89 3.74 -2.44 -11.27
N THR A 90 4.68 -1.87 -10.53
CA THR A 90 6.04 -2.40 -10.44
C THR A 90 6.06 -3.76 -9.74
N GLU A 91 5.30 -3.94 -8.66
CA GLU A 91 5.15 -5.21 -7.95
C GLU A 91 4.57 -6.30 -8.87
N LYS A 92 3.48 -6.01 -9.59
CA LYS A 92 2.88 -6.95 -10.55
C LYS A 92 3.87 -7.39 -11.63
N ARG A 93 4.59 -6.43 -12.22
CA ARG A 93 5.61 -6.70 -13.24
C ARG A 93 6.71 -7.61 -12.69
N LEU A 94 7.17 -7.34 -11.47
CA LEU A 94 8.24 -8.09 -10.83
C LEU A 94 7.80 -9.52 -10.49
N LYS A 95 6.58 -9.68 -9.98
CA LYS A 95 5.98 -10.98 -9.69
C LYS A 95 5.88 -11.85 -10.94
N GLU A 96 5.44 -11.27 -12.06
CA GLU A 96 5.35 -12.03 -13.32
C GLU A 96 6.72 -12.42 -13.84
N LYS A 97 7.70 -11.50 -13.79
CA LYS A 97 9.10 -11.79 -14.15
C LYS A 97 9.63 -13.00 -13.35
N TYR A 98 9.51 -12.98 -12.03
CA TYR A 98 9.99 -14.07 -11.19
C TYR A 98 9.21 -15.37 -11.38
N ARG A 99 7.90 -15.29 -11.65
CA ARG A 99 7.09 -16.46 -11.99
C ARG A 99 7.63 -17.16 -13.25
N ILE A 100 7.95 -16.40 -14.29
CA ILE A 100 8.53 -16.92 -15.53
C ILE A 100 9.92 -17.50 -15.27
N GLU A 101 10.77 -16.81 -14.52
CA GLU A 101 12.11 -17.30 -14.15
C GLU A 101 12.03 -18.64 -13.40
N ILE A 102 11.12 -18.79 -12.44
CA ILE A 102 10.92 -20.05 -11.71
C ILE A 102 10.47 -21.18 -12.65
N ILE A 103 9.55 -20.91 -13.57
CA ILE A 103 9.08 -21.90 -14.54
C ILE A 103 10.26 -22.36 -15.43
N ASN A 104 11.06 -21.41 -15.93
CA ASN A 104 12.23 -21.71 -16.75
C ASN A 104 13.28 -22.52 -15.98
N LEU A 105 13.60 -22.12 -14.75
CA LEU A 105 14.56 -22.84 -13.90
C LEU A 105 14.09 -24.25 -13.59
N ARG A 106 12.79 -24.44 -13.28
CA ARG A 106 12.22 -25.78 -13.08
C ARG A 106 12.32 -26.65 -14.33
N LYS A 107 12.06 -26.06 -15.50
CA LYS A 107 12.21 -26.76 -16.79
C LYS A 107 13.67 -27.19 -17.02
N GLN A 108 14.62 -26.28 -16.80
CA GLN A 108 16.05 -26.57 -16.92
C GLN A 108 16.50 -27.66 -15.95
N MET A 109 16.09 -27.59 -14.68
CA MET A 109 16.37 -28.64 -13.69
C MET A 109 15.81 -30.00 -14.11
N SER A 110 14.57 -30.04 -14.61
CA SER A 110 13.96 -31.29 -15.08
C SER A 110 14.72 -31.87 -16.27
N GLN A 111 15.17 -31.04 -17.20
CA GLN A 111 15.97 -31.47 -18.34
C GLN A 111 17.34 -32.00 -17.90
N LEU A 112 18.01 -31.28 -16.98
CA LEU A 112 19.29 -31.70 -16.43
C LEU A 112 19.18 -33.03 -15.68
N ALA A 113 18.14 -33.20 -14.86
CA ALA A 113 17.89 -34.44 -14.14
C ALA A 113 17.65 -35.62 -15.11
N ALA A 114 16.88 -35.41 -16.18
CA ALA A 114 16.66 -36.43 -17.21
C ALA A 114 17.96 -36.81 -17.93
N GLN A 115 18.78 -35.83 -18.30
CA GLN A 115 20.10 -36.07 -18.91
C GLN A 115 21.02 -36.81 -17.95
N HIS A 116 21.08 -36.41 -16.68
CA HIS A 116 21.90 -37.06 -15.66
C HIS A 116 21.49 -38.52 -15.45
N ASN A 117 20.19 -38.80 -15.39
CA ASN A 117 19.68 -40.16 -15.25
C ASN A 117 20.04 -41.01 -16.48
N SER A 118 19.87 -40.48 -17.69
CA SER A 118 20.27 -41.16 -18.93
C SER A 118 21.76 -41.47 -18.95
N MET A 119 22.60 -40.51 -18.57
CA MET A 119 24.05 -40.69 -18.54
C MET A 119 24.47 -41.70 -17.47
N THR A 120 23.81 -41.70 -16.31
CA THR A 120 24.04 -42.68 -15.24
C THR A 120 23.74 -44.10 -15.72
N LEU A 121 22.62 -44.30 -16.43
CA LEU A 121 22.27 -45.61 -17.02
C LEU A 121 23.30 -46.05 -18.06
N GLN A 122 23.78 -45.14 -18.90
CA GLN A 122 24.84 -45.45 -19.86
C GLN A 122 26.12 -45.87 -19.16
N ILE A 123 26.55 -45.15 -18.11
CA ILE A 123 27.73 -45.50 -17.31
C ILE A 123 27.57 -46.89 -16.69
N GLN A 124 26.41 -47.20 -16.13
CA GLN A 124 26.14 -48.53 -15.56
C GLN A 124 26.23 -49.62 -16.64
N ASN A 125 25.63 -49.41 -17.82
CA ASN A 125 25.70 -50.36 -18.93
C ASN A 125 27.14 -50.56 -19.43
N TYR A 126 27.95 -49.51 -19.47
CA TYR A 126 29.36 -49.64 -19.83
C TYR A 126 30.15 -50.37 -18.76
N ALA A 127 29.91 -50.09 -17.48
CA ALA A 127 30.55 -50.78 -16.37
C ALA A 127 30.24 -52.29 -16.37
N THR A 128 28.98 -52.68 -16.62
CA THR A 128 28.62 -54.10 -16.76
C THR A 128 29.28 -54.74 -17.96
N LYS A 129 29.30 -54.05 -19.11
CA LYS A 129 29.98 -54.54 -20.33
C LYS A 129 31.47 -54.77 -20.12
N VAL A 130 32.15 -53.83 -19.45
CA VAL A 130 33.57 -53.95 -19.12
C VAL A 130 33.79 -55.17 -18.22
N ASN A 131 33.01 -55.32 -17.16
CA ASN A 131 33.12 -56.46 -16.25
C ASN A 131 32.85 -57.81 -16.96
N GLU A 132 31.86 -57.88 -17.85
CA GLU A 132 31.62 -59.06 -18.68
C GLU A 132 32.82 -59.42 -19.57
N LEU A 133 33.46 -58.42 -20.16
CA LEU A 133 34.64 -58.62 -21.01
C LEU A 133 35.86 -59.05 -20.17
N GLU A 134 36.09 -58.39 -19.04
CA GLU A 134 37.15 -58.73 -18.09
C GLU A 134 37.05 -60.18 -17.60
N ASN A 135 35.83 -60.69 -17.37
CA ASN A 135 35.62 -62.09 -16.98
C ASN A 135 35.81 -63.09 -18.13
N LYS A 136 35.58 -62.68 -19.39
CA LYS A 136 35.75 -63.56 -20.56
C LYS A 136 37.21 -63.72 -20.97
N ILE A 137 38.03 -62.69 -20.78
CA ILE A 137 39.47 -62.72 -21.08
C ILE A 137 40.17 -63.95 -20.46
N PRO A 138 40.11 -64.20 -19.14
CA PRO A 138 40.79 -65.34 -18.54
C PRO A 138 40.24 -66.68 -19.05
N GLN A 139 38.93 -66.80 -19.28
CA GLN A 139 38.34 -68.03 -19.83
C GLN A 139 38.90 -68.38 -21.21
N ILE A 140 39.09 -67.36 -22.05
CA ILE A 140 39.66 -67.54 -23.40
C ILE A 140 41.15 -67.89 -23.29
N THR A 141 41.90 -67.22 -22.41
CA THR A 141 43.33 -67.51 -22.19
C THR A 141 43.55 -68.96 -21.76
N THR A 142 42.79 -69.45 -20.77
CA THR A 142 42.86 -70.86 -20.33
C THR A 142 42.47 -71.83 -21.44
N SER A 143 41.48 -71.47 -22.27
CA SER A 143 41.05 -72.30 -23.41
C SER A 143 42.12 -72.40 -24.51
N ILE A 144 42.96 -71.37 -24.67
CA ILE A 144 44.07 -71.37 -25.63
C ILE A 144 45.23 -72.22 -25.08
N GLU A 145 45.58 -72.06 -23.81
CA GLU A 145 46.63 -72.85 -23.15
C GLU A 145 46.32 -74.36 -23.20
N LEU A 146 45.06 -74.75 -22.96
CA LEU A 146 44.60 -76.15 -23.05
C LEU A 146 44.62 -76.75 -24.46
N LYS A 147 44.58 -75.93 -25.52
CA LYS A 147 44.65 -76.40 -26.91
C LYS A 147 46.08 -76.55 -27.44
N GLN A 148 47.07 -76.03 -26.72
CA GLN A 148 48.48 -76.06 -27.11
C GLN A 148 49.30 -77.14 -26.37
N SER A 149 48.72 -77.81 -25.36
CA SER A 149 49.24 -79.05 -24.75
C SER A 149 48.62 -80.28 -25.40
#